data_AF-A0A3E5GTA5-F1
#
_entry.id   AF-A0A3E5GTA5-F1
#
_cell.length_a   1.000
_cell.length_b   1.000
_cell.length_c   1.000
_cell.angle_alpha   90.00
_cell.angle_beta   90.00
_cell.angle_gamma   90.00
#
_symmetry.space_group_name_H-M   'P 1'
#
loop_
_entity.id
_entity.type
_entity.pdbx_description
1 polymer ?
#
loop_
_entity_poly.entity_id
_entity_poly.type
_entity_poly.pdbx_seq_one_letter_code
_entity_poly.pdbx_strand_id
1 'polypeptide(L)' 'MWEVSRVEGPRGTDSARVISVIETQALRGTGIEEDKCRIVTQYWDFDGKLLAENDPCAKEKE' A
#
# COMPACT_ATOMS: atom_id res chain seq x y z
N MET A 1 -45.55 12.57 -6.88
CA MET A 1 -44.55 11.57 -7.29
C MET A 1 -43.21 12.17 -6.93
N TRP A 2 -42.55 11.69 -5.89
CA TRP A 2 -41.23 12.17 -5.48
C TRP A 2 -40.23 11.10 -5.90
N GLU A 3 -39.28 11.46 -6.78
CA GLU A 3 -38.16 10.58 -7.09
C GLU A 3 -37.23 10.56 -5.89
N VAL A 4 -37.06 9.38 -5.30
CA VAL A 4 -35.99 9.15 -4.33
C VAL A 4 -34.71 9.03 -5.13
N SER A 5 -33.92 10.10 -5.21
CA SER A 5 -32.55 10.02 -5.67
C SER A 5 -31.77 9.11 -4.70
N ARG A 6 -31.47 7.90 -5.18
CA ARG A 6 -30.72 6.88 -4.46
C ARG A 6 -29.33 7.45 -4.13
N VAL A 7 -29.09 7.76 -2.85
CA VAL A 7 -27.74 8.06 -2.37
C VAL A 7 -26.98 6.75 -2.31
N GLU A 8 -26.17 6.48 -3.32
CA GLU A 8 -25.26 5.34 -3.33
C GLU A 8 -24.05 5.70 -2.44
N GLY A 9 -24.11 5.31 -1.18
CA GLY A 9 -22.95 5.37 -0.29
C GLY A 9 -21.79 4.49 -0.80
N PRO A 10 -20.57 4.65 -0.27
CA PRO A 10 -19.43 3.85 -0.71
C PRO A 10 -19.74 2.36 -0.56
N ARG A 11 -19.56 1.59 -1.64
CA ARG A 11 -19.88 0.15 -1.68
C ARG A 11 -19.03 -0.72 -0.74
N GLY A 12 -17.95 -0.17 -0.18
CA GLY A 12 -17.03 -0.90 0.67
C GLY A 12 -16.13 -1.84 -0.13
N THR A 13 -15.73 -2.97 0.46
CA THR A 13 -14.88 -3.99 -0.20
C THR A 13 -15.75 -4.98 -0.98
N ASP A 14 -15.57 -5.05 -2.30
CA ASP A 14 -16.37 -5.93 -3.16
C ASP A 14 -15.94 -7.42 -3.10
N SER A 15 -14.68 -7.73 -2.77
CA SER A 15 -14.21 -9.12 -2.60
C SER A 15 -12.87 -9.21 -1.84
N ALA A 16 -12.57 -10.39 -1.30
CA ALA A 16 -11.28 -10.71 -0.67
C ALA A 16 -10.83 -12.11 -1.06
N ARG A 17 -9.52 -12.31 -1.23
CA ARG A 17 -8.90 -13.63 -1.48
C ARG A 17 -7.53 -13.70 -0.82
N VAL A 18 -7.11 -14.91 -0.46
CA VAL A 18 -5.73 -15.16 -0.02
C VAL A 18 -4.82 -15.16 -1.24
N ILE A 19 -3.72 -14.43 -1.15
CA ILE A 19 -2.61 -14.48 -2.11
C ILE A 19 -1.31 -14.71 -1.35
N SER A 20 -0.41 -15.50 -1.93
CA SER A 20 0.93 -15.69 -1.40
C SER A 20 1.90 -14.75 -2.11
N VAL A 21 2.78 -14.14 -1.33
CA VAL A 21 3.77 -13.15 -1.79
C VAL A 21 5.09 -13.39 -1.07
N ILE A 22 6.19 -12.87 -1.62
CA ILE A 22 7.46 -12.74 -0.89
C ILE A 22 7.43 -11.42 -0.14
N GLU A 23 7.69 -11.46 1.17
CA GLU A 23 7.93 -10.25 1.97
C GLU A 23 9.43 -10.04 2.15
N THR A 24 9.89 -8.81 1.93
CA THR A 24 11.25 -8.38 2.26
C THR A 24 11.21 -7.17 3.19
N GLN A 25 12.04 -7.19 4.24
CA GLN A 25 12.24 -6.05 5.14
C GLN A 25 13.68 -5.58 5.02
N ALA A 26 13.86 -4.31 4.67
CA ALA A 26 15.18 -3.72 4.49
C ALA A 26 15.31 -2.41 5.29
N LEU A 27 16.48 -2.20 5.89
CA LEU A 27 16.83 -0.91 6.48
C LEU A 27 17.15 0.07 5.34
N ARG A 28 16.39 1.15 5.26
CA ARG A 28 16.61 2.27 4.34
C ARG A 28 16.95 3.52 5.14
N GLY A 29 17.81 4.36 4.58
CA GLY A 29 18.18 5.66 5.12
C GLY A 29 19.63 5.73 5.58
N THR A 30 20.24 6.91 5.49
CA THR A 30 21.61 7.16 5.97
C THR A 30 21.68 7.58 7.44
N GLY A 31 20.53 7.81 8.09
CA GLY A 31 20.44 8.17 9.50
C GLY A 31 20.57 9.67 9.79
N ILE A 32 20.49 10.52 8.75
CA ILE A 32 20.43 11.98 8.89
C ILE A 32 18.98 12.44 8.98
N GLU A 33 18.75 13.69 9.39
CA GLU A 33 17.39 14.22 9.63
C GLU A 33 16.54 14.16 8.35
N GLU A 34 17.15 14.41 7.20
CA GLU A 34 16.54 14.37 5.88
C GLU A 34 16.31 12.93 5.35
N ASP A 35 17.02 11.95 5.91
CA ASP A 35 16.96 10.54 5.48
C ASP A 35 17.12 9.58 6.65
N LYS A 36 16.06 9.53 7.47
CA LYS A 36 16.00 8.73 8.69
C LYS A 36 16.07 7.24 8.36
N CYS A 37 16.86 6.53 9.17
CA CYS A 37 16.89 5.07 9.19
C CYS A 37 15.51 4.52 9.54
N ARG A 38 14.97 3.69 8.66
CA ARG A 38 13.64 3.10 8.79
C ARG A 38 13.57 1.74 8.10
N ILE A 39 12.64 0.90 8.53
CA ILE A 39 12.37 -0.35 7.84
C ILE A 39 11.38 -0.07 6.72
N VAL A 40 11.72 -0.54 5.53
CA VAL A 40 10.83 -0.58 4.37
C VAL A 40 10.41 -2.02 4.17
N THR A 41 9.10 -2.25 4.15
CA THR A 41 8.51 -3.56 3.88
C THR A 41 8.01 -3.58 2.46
N GLN A 42 8.47 -4.55 1.66
CA GLN A 42 8.06 -4.72 0.27
C GLN A 42 7.44 -6.09 0.08
N TYR A 43 6.46 -6.16 -0.82
CA TYR A 43 5.78 -7.38 -1.19
C TYR A 43 5.98 -7.63 -2.69
N TRP A 44 6.39 -8.84 -3.04
CA TRP A 44 6.75 -9.22 -4.40
C TRP A 44 5.98 -10.47 -4.83
N ASP A 45 5.75 -10.61 -6.13
CA ASP A 45 5.40 -11.91 -6.68
C ASP A 45 6.65 -12.80 -6.83
N PHE A 46 6.42 -14.06 -7.19
CA PHE A 46 7.49 -15.05 -7.34
C PHE A 46 8.35 -14.87 -8.59
N ASP A 47 7.91 -14.02 -9.53
CA ASP A 47 8.67 -13.68 -10.75
C ASP A 47 9.55 -12.42 -10.54
N GLY A 48 9.52 -11.83 -9.35
CA GLY A 48 10.34 -10.67 -8.97
C GLY A 48 9.69 -9.31 -9.28
N LYS A 49 8.38 -9.25 -9.53
CA LYS A 49 7.65 -8.00 -9.69
C LYS A 49 7.24 -7.44 -8.33
N LEU A 50 7.52 -6.14 -8.11
CA LEU A 50 7.06 -5.43 -6.93
C LEU A 50 5.53 -5.22 -6.97
N LEU A 51 4.84 -5.69 -5.95
CA LEU A 51 3.37 -5.57 -5.81
C LEU A 51 2.99 -4.37 -4.94
N ALA A 52 3.69 -4.18 -3.83
CA ALA A 52 3.47 -3.06 -2.91
C ALA A 52 4.73 -2.76 -2.11
N GLU A 53 4.88 -1.49 -1.72
CA GLU A 53 5.91 -1.02 -0.81
C GLU A 53 5.24 -0.20 0.30
N ASN A 54 5.60 -0.50 1.54
CA ASN A 54 5.32 0.32 2.70
C ASN A 54 6.62 0.97 3.15
N ASP A 55 6.85 2.20 2.69
CA ASP A 55 7.93 3.07 3.17
C ASP A 55 7.27 4.22 3.99
N PRO A 56 7.51 4.28 5.31
CA PRO A 56 6.93 5.31 6.19
C PRO A 56 7.30 6.76 5.81
N CYS A 57 8.32 6.96 4.97
CA CYS A 57 8.72 8.28 4.49
C CYS A 57 8.49 8.47 2.98
N ALA A 58 7.83 7.53 2.30
CA ALA A 58 7.38 7.78 0.93
C ALA A 58 6.33 8.90 0.95
N LYS A 59 6.62 9.98 0.22
CA LYS A 59 5.61 11.01 -0.07
C LYS A 59 4.60 10.41 -1.06
N GLU A 60 3.31 10.62 -0.82
CA GLU A 60 2.28 10.29 -1.81
C GLU A 60 2.64 10.97 -3.14
N LYS A 61 2.63 10.21 -4.23
CA LYS A 61 2.82 10.78 -5.56
C LYS A 61 1.53 11.53 -5.90
N GLU A 62 1.63 12.86 -5.98
CA GLU A 62 0.56 13.77 -6.42
C GLU A 62 0.11 13.46 -7.86
#